data_AF-A0A7Y8H3Q3-F1
#
_entry.id   AF-A0A7Y8H3Q3-F1
#
_cell.length_a   1.000
_cell.length_b   1.000
_cell.length_c   1.000
_cell.angle_alpha   90.00
_cell.angle_beta   90.00
_cell.angle_gamma   90.00
#
_symmetry.space_group_name_H-M   'P 1'
#
loop_
_entity.id
_entity.type
_entity.pdbx_description
1 polymer ?
#
loop_
_entity_poly.entity_id
_entity_poly.type
_entity_poly.pdbx_seq_one_letter_code
_entity_poly.pdbx_strand_id
1 'polypeptide(L)' 'MLNMNVGDYVSYSFPEPATAVIQKRGTIKSVNESFVILICDDKTELKVSFKNFDRLEIIKRKNLNPVSS' A
#
# COMPACT_ATOMS: atom_id res chain seq x y z
N MET A 1 -14.50 4.34 3.13
CA MET A 1 -13.76 3.07 2.91
C MET A 1 -12.56 3.38 2.01
N LEU A 2 -11.36 2.92 2.36
CA LEU A 2 -10.17 3.12 1.51
C LEU A 2 -10.33 2.27 0.23
N ASN A 3 -10.59 2.92 -0.91
CA ASN A 3 -10.64 2.27 -2.22
C ASN A 3 -9.22 1.91 -2.68
N MET A 4 -8.68 0.81 -2.14
CA MET A 4 -7.40 0.22 -2.53
C MET A 4 -7.65 -0.98 -3.45
N ASN A 5 -6.99 -1.00 -4.60
CA ASN A 5 -7.08 -2.09 -5.56
C ASN A 5 -5.73 -2.78 -5.73
N VAL A 6 -5.80 -4.05 -6.13
CA VAL A 6 -4.60 -4.78 -6.57
C VAL A 6 -3.99 -4.10 -7.79
N GLY A 7 -2.69 -3.83 -7.70
CA GLY A 7 -1.91 -3.09 -8.70
C GLY A 7 -1.75 -1.60 -8.40
N ASP A 8 -2.40 -1.07 -7.37
CA ASP A 8 -2.16 0.31 -6.93
C ASP A 8 -0.78 0.43 -6.28
N TYR A 9 -0.09 1.53 -6.57
CA TYR A 9 1.17 1.88 -5.94
C TYR A 9 0.91 2.78 -4.73
N VAL A 10 1.39 2.33 -3.57
CA VAL A 10 1.11 2.96 -2.27
C VAL A 10 2.40 3.33 -1.54
N SER A 11 2.30 4.39 -0.75
CA SER A 11 3.25 4.84 0.25
C SER A 11 2.76 4.40 1.62
N TYR A 12 3.63 3.85 2.47
CA TYR A 12 3.25 3.42 3.79
C TYR A 12 4.35 3.67 4.84
N SER A 13 3.94 3.86 6.08
CA SER A 13 4.82 3.96 7.24
C SER A 13 4.28 3.11 8.40
N PHE A 14 5.18 2.64 9.24
CA PHE A 14 4.87 1.90 10.46
C PHE A 14 5.15 2.78 11.68
N PRO A 15 4.40 2.61 12.78
CA PRO A 15 4.69 3.25 14.05
C PRO A 15 5.86 2.50 14.70
N GLU A 16 7.09 2.78 14.26
CA GLU A 16 8.30 2.31 14.93
C GLU A 16 8.88 3.39 15.87
N PRO A 17 9.57 2.99 16.95
CA PRO A 17 10.15 3.92 17.90
C PRO A 17 11.32 4.71 17.28
N ALA A 18 11.06 6.00 17.05
CA ALA A 18 11.95 7.13 17.33
C ALA A 18 13.17 7.47 16.45
N THR A 19 13.51 6.80 15.34
CA THR A 19 14.76 7.20 14.62
C THR A 19 14.68 7.48 13.12
N ALA A 20 13.65 7.05 12.39
CA ALA A 20 13.38 7.58 11.06
C ALA A 20 11.95 7.17 10.65
N VAL A 21 11.12 8.15 10.27
CA VAL A 21 9.88 7.84 9.55
C VAL A 21 10.29 7.39 8.14
N ILE A 22 10.63 6.10 8.00
CA ILE A 22 10.99 5.55 6.70
C ILE A 22 9.68 5.33 5.95
N GLN A 23 9.35 6.30 5.09
CA GLN A 23 8.25 6.16 4.17
C GLN A 23 8.65 5.11 3.12
N LYS A 24 8.05 3.93 3.23
CA LYS A 24 8.26 2.81 2.30
C LYS A 24 7.23 2.90 1.18
N ARG A 25 7.57 2.30 0.04
CA ARG A 25 6.69 2.26 -1.14
C ARG A 25 6.58 0.84 -1.65
N GLY A 26 5.42 0.52 -2.20
CA GLY A 26 5.18 -0.78 -2.79
C GLY A 26 3.89 -0.84 -3.58
N THR A 27 3.74 -1.92 -4.32
CA THR A 27 2.54 -2.19 -5.11
C THR A 27 1.66 -3.17 -4.36
N ILE A 28 0.35 -2.93 -4.32
CA ILE A 28 -0.60 -3.88 -3.74
C ILE A 28 -0.67 -5.12 -4.63
N LYS A 29 -0.23 -6.26 -4.12
CA LYS A 29 -0.39 -7.57 -4.79
C LYS A 29 -1.69 -8.24 -4.40
N SER A 30 -2.11 -8.09 -3.14
CA SER A 30 -3.39 -8.60 -2.66
C SER A 30 -3.86 -7.74 -1.53
N VAL A 31 -5.17 -7.50 -1.45
CA VAL A 31 -5.78 -6.74 -0.36
C VAL A 31 -7.02 -7.47 0.11
N ASN A 32 -7.16 -7.60 1.42
CA ASN A 32 -8.34 -8.17 2.08
C ASN A 32 -8.90 -7.14 3.06
N GLU A 33 -9.94 -7.52 3.80
CA GLU A 33 -10.53 -6.69 4.86
C GLU A 33 -9.60 -6.49 6.08
N SER A 34 -8.76 -7.49 6.40
CA SER A 34 -7.92 -7.49 7.61
C SER A 34 -6.46 -7.13 7.38
N PHE A 35 -5.93 -7.38 6.17
CA PHE A 35 -4.53 -7.19 5.84
C PHE A 35 -4.33 -6.89 4.36
N VAL A 36 -3.15 -6.36 4.05
CA VAL A 36 -2.67 -6.12 2.68
C VAL A 36 -1.33 -6.82 2.47
N ILE A 37 -1.12 -7.29 1.25
CA ILE A 37 0.15 -7.82 0.77
C ILE A 37 0.71 -6.83 -0.25
N LEU A 38 1.85 -6.25 0.09
CA LEU A 38 2.57 -5.26 -0.71
C LEU A 38 3.83 -5.90 -1.29
N ILE A 39 4.19 -5.53 -2.51
CA ILE A 39 5.47 -5.86 -3.12
C ILE A 39 6.30 -4.59 -3.08
N CYS A 40 7.35 -4.61 -2.26
CA CYS A 40 8.27 -3.49 -2.14
C CYS A 40 9.11 -3.36 -3.43
N ASP A 41 9.72 -2.20 -3.62
CA ASP A 41 10.60 -1.94 -4.77
C ASP A 41 11.77 -2.94 -4.85
N ASP A 42 12.27 -3.35 -3.68
CA ASP A 42 13.28 -4.41 -3.51
C ASP A 42 12.77 -5.84 -3.82
N LYS A 43 11.58 -5.97 -4.42
CA LYS A 43 10.88 -7.24 -4.71
C LYS A 43 10.50 -8.07 -3.49
N THR A 44 10.70 -7.55 -2.28
CA THR A 44 10.26 -8.18 -1.04
C THR A 44 8.74 -8.14 -0.90
N GLU A 45 8.13 -9.29 -0.58
CA GLU A 45 6.71 -9.39 -0.27
C GLU A 45 6.45 -9.09 1.21
N LEU A 46 5.57 -8.14 1.48
CA LEU A 46 5.24 -7.71 2.83
C LEU A 46 3.75 -7.91 3.10
N LYS A 47 3.43 -8.87 3.97
CA LYS A 47 2.08 -9.07 4.50
C LYS A 47 1.94 -8.31 5.81
N VAL A 48 1.04 -7.34 5.85
CA VAL A 48 0.85 -6.52 7.05
C VAL A 48 -0.62 -6.16 7.25
N SER A 49 -1.06 -6.19 8.51
CA SER A 49 -2.40 -5.79 8.90
C SER A 49 -2.57 -4.28 8.86
N PHE A 50 -3.77 -3.83 8.50
CA PHE A 50 -4.04 -2.38 8.45
C PHE A 50 -3.82 -1.66 9.78
N LYS A 51 -4.02 -2.37 10.88
CA LYS A 51 -3.81 -1.88 12.25
C LYS A 51 -2.35 -1.53 12.56
N ASN A 52 -1.40 -2.08 11.82
CA ASN A 52 0.02 -1.83 12.02
C ASN A 52 0.51 -0.64 11.20
N PHE A 53 -0.27 -0.09 10.27
CA PHE A 53 0.15 1.12 9.57
C PHE A 53 -0.13 2.34 10.43
N ASP A 54 0.87 3.22 10.48
CA ASP A 54 0.68 4.57 10.98
C ASP A 54 0.03 5.43 9.88
N ARG A 55 0.59 5.35 8.66
CA ARG A 55 0.08 6.05 7.49
C ARG A 55 0.14 5.14 6.26
N LEU A 56 -0.90 5.21 5.43
CA LEU A 56 -1.01 4.46 4.19
C LEU A 56 -1.74 5.31 3.14
N GLU A 57 -1.04 5.66 2.07
CA GLU A 57 -1.53 6.56 1.02
C GLU A 57 -1.33 5.98 -0.37
N ILE A 58 -2.29 6.17 -1.26
CA ILE A 58 -2.18 5.72 -2.64
C ILE A 58 -1.47 6.80 -3.45
N ILE A 59 -0.29 6.49 -3.98
CA ILE A 59 0.51 7.41 -4.81
C ILE A 59 0.05 7.34 -6.26
N LYS A 60 -0.19 6.14 -6.78
CA LYS A 60 -0.61 5.93 -8.17
C LYS A 60 -1.68 4.85 -8.21
N ARG A 61 -2.88 5.24 -8.64
CA ARG A 61 -3.92 4.28 -8.94
C ARG A 61 -3.63 3.61 -10.28
N LYS A 62 -3.88 2.31 -10.38
CA LYS A 62 -4.00 1.65 -11.67
C LYS A 62 -5.18 2.33 -12.37
N ASN A 63 -4.87 3.13 -13.40
CA ASN A 63 -5.84 3.89 -14.15
C ASN A 63 -6.81 2.89 -14.80
N LEU A 64 -7.99 2.71 -14.19
CA LEU A 64 -9.16 2.22 -14.91
C LEU A 64 -9.46 3.33 -15.91
N ASN A 65 -9.11 3.10 -17.17
CA ASN A 65 -9.41 4.01 -18.27
C ASN A 65 -10.86 4.49 -18.12
N PRO A 66 -11.16 5.80 -18.27
CA PRO A 66 -12.54 6.17 -18.52
C PRO A 66 -12.94 5.43 -19.79
N VAL A 67 -13.84 4.45 -19.66
CA VAL A 67 -14.53 3.88 -20.81
C VAL A 67 -15.44 4.99 -21.31
N SER A 68 -14.89 5.92 -22.09
CA SER A 68 -15.68 6.87 -22.85
C SER A 68 -16.49 6.06 -23.84
N SER A 69 -17.79 5.93 -23.57
CA SER A 69 -18.79 5.44 -24.52
C SER A 69 -19.06 6.48 -25.60
#